data_AF-A0A924BF52-F1
#
_entry.id   AF-A0A924BF52-F1
#
_cell.length_a   1.000
_cell.length_b   1.000
_cell.length_c   1.000
_cell.angle_alpha   90.00
_cell.angle_beta   90.00
_cell.angle_gamma   90.00
#
_symmetry.space_group_name_H-M   'P 1'
#
loop_
_entity.id
_entity.type
_entity.pdbx_description
1 polymer ?
#
loop_
_entity_poly.entity_id
_entity_poly.type
_entity_poly.pdbx_seq_one_letter_code
_entity_poly.pdbx_strand_id
1 'polypeptide(L)'
;MSFVVQGWCPGALRPMMSGDGLVVRVRPRMARLTPLQVRGLATAALTHGNGLIDLTARANLQLRGVRPEAHLALLDDLNGLGLLDADEAVERHRNIVVSPFWTERDGTAEVAVAVEAVLCDPAYAAISGKFGVSIDPASPVLQGVSADIRIERQG
;
A
#
# COMPACT_ATOMS: atom_id res chain seq x y z
N MET A 1 -24.90 -16.01 -0.76
CA MET A 1 -24.32 -14.70 -0.38
C MET A 1 -23.86 -14.02 -1.65
N SER A 2 -24.45 -12.89 -2.03
CA SER A 2 -24.02 -12.10 -3.19
C SER A 2 -22.86 -11.20 -2.78
N PHE A 3 -21.74 -11.27 -3.50
CA PHE A 3 -20.62 -10.34 -3.31
C PHE A 3 -21.00 -8.97 -3.87
N VAL A 4 -21.01 -7.94 -3.02
CA VAL A 4 -21.21 -6.55 -3.47
C VAL A 4 -19.89 -6.00 -3.98
N VAL A 5 -19.86 -5.63 -5.26
CA VAL A 5 -18.69 -4.94 -5.84
C VAL A 5 -18.72 -3.49 -5.37
N GLN A 6 -17.79 -3.13 -4.49
CA GLN A 6 -17.72 -1.79 -3.92
C GLN A 6 -17.24 -0.74 -4.95
N GLY A 7 -16.44 -1.14 -5.94
CA GLY A 7 -15.96 -0.24 -6.99
C GLY A 7 -14.63 0.47 -6.69
N TRP A 8 -14.08 0.34 -5.48
CA TRP A 8 -12.73 0.80 -5.12
C TRP A 8 -11.95 -0.27 -4.34
N CYS A 9 -10.64 -0.08 -4.22
CA CYS A 9 -9.77 -0.88 -3.35
C CYS A 9 -9.63 -0.18 -2.00
N PRO A 10 -9.67 -0.87 -0.84
CA PRO A 10 -9.47 -0.22 0.44
C PRO A 10 -8.08 0.42 0.53
N GLY A 11 -8.05 1.60 1.13
CA GLY A 11 -6.87 2.34 1.58
C GLY A 11 -6.93 2.61 3.08
N ALA A 12 -5.96 3.32 3.63
CA ALA A 12 -6.00 3.80 4.99
C ALA A 12 -6.99 4.96 5.11
N LEU A 13 -6.94 5.93 4.19
CA LEU A 13 -7.78 7.13 4.20
C LEU A 13 -9.22 6.81 3.78
N ARG A 14 -9.38 5.86 2.86
CA ARG A 14 -10.68 5.35 2.43
C ARG A 14 -10.80 3.84 2.69
N PRO A 15 -11.19 3.44 3.90
CA PRO A 15 -11.32 2.03 4.25
C PRO A 15 -12.57 1.42 3.61
N MET A 16 -12.73 0.11 3.78
CA MET A 16 -13.89 -0.63 3.30
C MET A 16 -14.50 -1.45 4.43
N MET A 17 -15.82 -1.39 4.58
CA MET A 17 -16.53 -2.24 5.54
C MET A 17 -16.48 -3.72 5.10
N SER A 18 -16.16 -4.60 6.05
CA SER A 18 -16.20 -6.05 5.91
C SER A 18 -17.00 -6.67 7.07
N GLY A 19 -17.05 -8.01 7.12
CA GLY A 19 -17.83 -8.74 8.13
C GLY A 19 -17.30 -8.59 9.56
N ASP A 20 -16.02 -8.28 9.72
CA ASP A 20 -15.33 -8.10 10.99
C ASP A 20 -15.11 -6.63 11.39
N GLY A 21 -15.52 -5.68 10.53
CA GLY A 21 -15.27 -4.24 10.68
C GLY A 21 -14.58 -3.65 9.44
N LEU A 22 -13.97 -2.47 9.59
CA LEU A 22 -13.23 -1.83 8.50
C LEU A 22 -11.95 -2.61 8.18
N VAL A 23 -11.67 -2.72 6.89
CA VAL A 23 -10.39 -3.15 6.34
C VAL A 23 -9.61 -1.90 5.95
N VAL A 24 -8.50 -1.66 6.64
CA VAL A 24 -7.63 -0.49 6.47
C VAL A 24 -6.33 -0.97 5.86
N ARG A 25 -5.98 -0.49 4.67
CA ARG A 25 -4.77 -0.93 3.96
C ARG A 25 -3.64 0.07 4.13
N VAL A 26 -2.52 -0.39 4.68
CA VAL A 26 -1.28 0.38 4.82
C VAL A 26 -0.34 0.03 3.67
N ARG A 27 0.26 1.03 3.04
CA ARG A 27 1.15 0.88 1.87
C ARG A 27 2.57 1.35 2.17
N PRO A 28 3.42 0.52 2.80
CA PRO A 28 4.79 0.92 3.11
C PRO A 28 5.57 1.27 1.84
N ARG A 29 6.36 2.33 1.91
CA ARG A 29 7.22 2.74 0.79
C ARG A 29 8.24 1.64 0.52
N MET A 30 8.39 1.27 -0.76
CA MET A 30 9.31 0.22 -1.22
C MET A 30 9.16 -1.13 -0.50
N ALA A 31 7.96 -1.42 0.04
CA ALA A 31 7.69 -2.63 0.83
C ALA A 31 8.70 -2.86 1.98
N ARG A 32 9.22 -1.78 2.56
CA ARG A 32 10.11 -1.83 3.74
C ARG A 32 9.42 -1.19 4.94
N LEU A 33 9.69 -1.77 6.11
CA LEU A 33 9.23 -1.26 7.39
C LEU A 33 10.39 -1.28 8.38
N THR A 34 10.46 -0.24 9.22
CA THR A 34 11.38 -0.22 10.36
C THR A 34 10.81 -1.07 11.51
N PRO A 35 11.65 -1.53 12.46
CA PRO A 35 11.15 -2.23 13.65
C PRO A 35 10.15 -1.39 14.47
N LEU A 36 10.31 -0.06 14.48
CA LEU A 36 9.37 0.86 15.14
C LEU A 36 8.00 0.81 14.45
N GLN A 37 7.98 0.89 13.13
CA GLN A 37 6.75 0.81 12.34
C GLN A 37 6.04 -0.54 12.50
N VAL A 38 6.78 -1.66 12.50
CA VAL A 38 6.20 -2.99 12.71
C VAL A 38 5.52 -3.08 14.08
N ARG A 39 6.19 -2.63 15.15
CA ARG A 39 5.59 -2.62 16.50
C ARG A 39 4.38 -1.69 16.57
N GLY A 40 4.48 -0.50 15.97
CA GLY A 40 3.38 0.46 15.91
C GLY A 40 2.15 -0.11 15.20
N LEU A 41 2.33 -0.78 14.06
CA LEU A 41 1.24 -1.45 13.34
C LEU A 41 0.60 -2.56 14.18
N ALA A 42 1.40 -3.37 14.89
CA ALA A 42 0.88 -4.42 15.76
C ALA A 42 0.04 -3.84 16.91
N THR A 43 0.53 -2.78 17.57
CA THR A 43 -0.23 -2.06 18.59
C THR A 43 -1.52 -1.47 18.01
N ALA A 44 -1.45 -0.81 16.86
CA ALA A 44 -2.60 -0.20 16.20
C ALA A 44 -3.67 -1.24 15.82
N ALA A 45 -3.27 -2.42 15.36
CA ALA A 45 -4.20 -3.51 15.05
C ALA A 45 -4.94 -4.03 16.28
N LEU A 46 -4.26 -4.14 17.43
CA LEU A 46 -4.86 -4.55 18.70
C LEU A 46 -5.75 -3.46 19.29
N THR A 47 -5.32 -2.20 19.22
CA THR A 47 -6.04 -1.06 19.80
C THR A 47 -7.29 -0.74 19.00
N HIS A 48 -7.19 -0.64 17.67
CA HIS A 48 -8.27 -0.10 16.82
C HIS A 48 -9.07 -1.17 16.09
N GLY A 49 -8.52 -2.38 15.94
CA GLY A 49 -9.12 -3.49 15.21
C GLY A 49 -9.31 -4.75 16.03
N ASN A 50 -9.25 -5.89 15.34
CA ASN A 50 -9.37 -7.22 15.95
C ASN A 50 -8.02 -7.92 16.19
N GLY A 51 -6.91 -7.18 16.08
CA GLY A 51 -5.55 -7.69 16.26
C GLY A 51 -4.96 -8.43 15.05
N LEU A 52 -5.71 -8.63 13.96
CA LEU A 52 -5.21 -9.30 12.77
C LEU A 52 -4.61 -8.31 11.76
N ILE A 53 -3.51 -8.73 11.14
CA ILE A 53 -2.85 -8.04 10.03
C ILE A 53 -2.62 -9.04 8.91
N ASP A 54 -3.19 -8.79 7.74
CA ASP A 54 -2.95 -9.59 6.54
C ASP A 54 -1.83 -8.99 5.68
N LEU A 55 -0.99 -9.84 5.11
CA LEU A 55 -0.10 -9.46 4.01
C LEU A 55 -0.84 -9.62 2.69
N THR A 56 -0.74 -8.60 1.83
CA THR A 56 -1.37 -8.63 0.51
C THR A 56 -0.43 -9.19 -0.55
N ALA A 57 -0.99 -9.63 -1.69
CA ALA A 57 -0.22 -10.06 -2.86
C ALA A 57 0.70 -8.97 -3.47
N ARG A 58 0.60 -7.71 -3.02
CA ARG A 58 1.41 -6.58 -3.47
C ARG A 58 2.32 -6.01 -2.36
N ALA A 59 2.64 -6.82 -1.36
CA ALA A 59 3.51 -6.45 -0.23
C ALA A 59 3.05 -5.24 0.60
N ASN A 60 1.75 -4.93 0.56
CA ASN A 60 1.06 -4.03 1.49
C ASN A 60 0.49 -4.82 2.67
N LEU A 61 0.09 -4.12 3.74
CA LEU A 61 -0.55 -4.71 4.92
C LEU A 61 -2.03 -4.30 5.02
N GLN A 62 -2.86 -5.14 5.61
CA GLN A 62 -4.25 -4.82 5.92
C GLN A 62 -4.52 -5.04 7.40
N LEU A 63 -4.89 -3.97 8.12
CA LEU A 63 -5.45 -4.07 9.45
C LEU A 63 -6.93 -4.47 9.33
N ARG A 64 -7.32 -5.45 10.13
CA ARG A 64 -8.65 -6.07 10.08
C ARG A 64 -9.53 -5.63 11.24
N GLY A 65 -10.83 -5.65 10.97
CA GLY A 65 -11.86 -5.38 11.95
C GLY A 65 -11.74 -4.04 12.67
N VAL A 66 -11.20 -3.02 11.98
CA VAL A 66 -11.07 -1.68 12.56
C VAL A 66 -12.47 -1.12 12.83
N ARG A 67 -12.70 -0.68 14.06
CA ARG A 67 -14.01 -0.11 14.44
C ARG A 67 -14.18 1.24 13.75
N PRO A 68 -15.35 1.54 13.14
CA PRO A 68 -15.57 2.81 12.44
C PRO A 68 -15.24 4.05 13.28
N GLU A 69 -15.62 4.05 14.55
CA GLU A 69 -15.35 5.12 15.50
C GLU A 69 -13.88 5.28 15.88
N ALA A 70 -13.05 4.25 15.66
CA ALA A 70 -11.61 4.26 15.93
C ALA A 70 -10.77 4.64 14.69
N HIS A 71 -11.41 4.80 13.52
CA HIS A 71 -10.69 5.02 12.27
C HIS A 71 -9.82 6.29 12.28
N LEU A 72 -10.34 7.41 12.79
CA LEU A 72 -9.56 8.66 12.88
C LEU A 72 -8.34 8.53 13.80
N ALA A 73 -8.48 7.92 14.97
CA ALA A 73 -7.37 7.68 15.88
C ALA A 73 -6.31 6.74 15.26
N LEU A 74 -6.75 5.74 14.49
CA LEU A 74 -5.83 4.91 13.72
C LEU A 74 -5.06 5.72 12.67
N LEU A 75 -5.70 6.67 11.98
CA LEU A 75 -5.01 7.53 11.03
C LEU A 75 -3.92 8.37 11.71
N ASP A 76 -4.19 8.90 12.90
CA ASP A 76 -3.20 9.65 13.69
C ASP A 76 -1.98 8.78 14.05
N ASP A 77 -2.21 7.55 14.50
CA ASP A 77 -1.14 6.59 14.79
C ASP A 77 -0.32 6.26 13.53
N LEU A 78 -0.97 6.00 12.40
CA LEU A 78 -0.31 5.71 11.13
C LEU A 78 0.51 6.91 10.64
N ASN A 79 -0.02 8.13 10.80
CA ASN A 79 0.69 9.37 10.47
C ASN A 79 1.93 9.55 11.34
N GLY A 80 1.82 9.31 12.65
CA GLY A 80 2.95 9.35 13.58
C GLY A 80 4.06 8.34 13.25
N LEU A 81 3.72 7.24 12.56
CA LEU A 81 4.66 6.24 12.06
C LEU A 81 5.22 6.54 10.66
N GLY A 82 4.77 7.62 10.02
CA GLY A 82 5.10 7.94 8.63
C GLY A 82 4.55 6.91 7.62
N LEU A 83 3.41 6.29 7.95
CA LEU A 83 2.76 5.25 7.15
C LEU A 83 1.44 5.70 6.53
N LEU A 84 1.11 6.99 6.65
CA LEU A 84 -0.07 7.60 6.04
C LEU A 84 0.34 8.49 4.87
N ASP A 85 -0.40 8.42 3.78
CA ASP A 85 -0.26 9.34 2.65
C ASP A 85 -0.94 10.69 2.94
N ALA A 86 -0.54 11.73 2.21
CA ALA A 86 -1.07 13.07 2.41
C ALA A 86 -2.58 13.18 2.13
N ASP A 87 -3.08 12.44 1.13
CA ASP A 87 -4.48 12.39 0.76
C ASP A 87 -4.85 11.08 0.01
N GLU A 88 -6.16 10.86 -0.18
CA GLU A 88 -6.69 9.66 -0.84
C GLU A 88 -6.23 9.56 -2.31
N ALA A 89 -5.98 10.68 -2.99
CA ALA A 89 -5.54 10.68 -4.38
C ALA A 89 -4.10 10.14 -4.49
N VAL A 90 -3.20 10.61 -3.64
CA VAL A 90 -1.85 10.06 -3.55
C VAL A 90 -1.88 8.58 -3.17
N GLU A 91 -2.64 8.22 -2.14
CA GLU A 91 -2.75 6.84 -1.67
C GLU A 91 -3.23 5.88 -2.76
N ARG A 92 -4.27 6.25 -3.52
CA ARG A 92 -4.84 5.37 -4.55
C ARG A 92 -3.84 5.10 -5.66
N HIS A 93 -3.00 6.08 -6.01
CA HIS A 93 -2.07 6.00 -7.14
C HIS A 93 -0.77 5.26 -6.81
N ARG A 94 -0.37 5.16 -5.54
CA ARG A 94 0.79 4.36 -5.10
C ARG A 94 0.53 2.86 -5.08
N ASN A 95 0.00 2.30 -6.16
CA ASN A 95 -0.15 0.86 -6.33
C ASN A 95 1.12 0.23 -6.95
N ILE A 96 2.26 0.49 -6.31
CA ILE A 96 3.60 0.11 -6.78
C ILE A 96 4.04 -1.15 -6.03
N VAL A 97 4.60 -2.11 -6.75
CA VAL A 97 5.30 -3.27 -6.18
C VAL A 97 6.75 -3.25 -6.64
N VAL A 98 7.68 -3.42 -5.70
CA VAL A 98 9.12 -3.48 -5.97
C VAL A 98 9.66 -4.88 -5.69
N SER A 99 10.77 -5.27 -6.33
CA SER A 99 11.42 -6.56 -6.09
C SER A 99 11.70 -6.76 -4.59
N PRO A 100 11.33 -7.87 -3.94
CA PRO A 100 11.59 -8.05 -2.52
C PRO A 100 13.10 -8.08 -2.18
N PHE A 101 13.93 -8.42 -3.17
CA PHE A 101 15.38 -8.58 -3.05
C PHE A 101 16.17 -7.30 -3.37
N TRP A 102 15.49 -6.17 -3.53
CA TRP A 102 16.14 -4.91 -3.88
C TRP A 102 17.15 -4.44 -2.82
N THR A 103 18.22 -3.81 -3.30
CA THR A 103 19.28 -3.18 -2.52
C THR A 103 19.48 -1.74 -2.99
N GLU A 104 20.05 -0.88 -2.15
CA GLU A 104 20.35 0.52 -2.50
C GLU A 104 21.27 0.69 -3.72
N ARG A 105 21.89 -0.39 -4.22
CA ARG A 105 22.86 -0.35 -5.32
C ARG A 105 22.29 -0.74 -6.67
N ASP A 106 21.03 -1.17 -6.73
CA ASP A 106 20.45 -1.75 -7.95
C ASP A 106 19.51 -0.83 -8.72
N GLY A 107 19.33 0.41 -8.26
CA GLY A 107 18.51 1.41 -8.94
C GLY A 107 17.00 1.29 -8.67
N THR A 108 16.55 0.27 -7.92
CA THR A 108 15.11 0.05 -7.68
C THR A 108 14.48 1.20 -6.90
N ALA A 109 15.19 1.75 -5.91
CA ALA A 109 14.69 2.85 -5.09
C ALA A 109 14.53 4.13 -5.90
N GLU A 110 15.51 4.45 -6.74
CA GLU A 110 15.53 5.62 -7.62
C GLU A 110 14.38 5.54 -8.64
N VAL A 111 14.20 4.38 -9.27
CA VAL A 111 13.08 4.15 -10.20
C VAL A 111 11.75 4.24 -9.47
N ALA A 112 11.62 3.64 -8.28
CA ALA A 112 10.38 3.70 -7.50
C ALA A 112 10.01 5.13 -7.10
N VAL A 113 10.97 5.94 -6.67
CA VAL A 113 10.77 7.37 -6.35
C VAL A 113 10.35 8.15 -7.59
N ALA A 114 11.01 7.94 -8.73
CA ALA A 114 10.68 8.63 -9.97
C ALA A 114 9.27 8.27 -10.47
N VAL A 115 8.91 6.97 -10.43
CA VAL A 115 7.57 6.49 -10.79
C VAL A 115 6.52 7.05 -9.85
N GLU A 116 6.78 7.03 -8.54
CA GLU A 116 5.85 7.60 -7.57
C GLU A 116 5.61 9.09 -7.82
N ALA A 117 6.66 9.87 -8.09
CA ALA A 117 6.53 11.29 -8.41
C ALA A 117 5.65 11.52 -9.65
N VAL A 118 5.82 10.70 -10.70
CA VAL A 118 4.96 10.76 -11.91
C VAL A 118 3.51 10.40 -11.57
N LEU A 119 3.27 9.33 -10.80
CA LEU A 119 1.91 8.90 -10.47
C LEU A 119 1.16 9.88 -9.56
N CYS A 120 1.89 10.67 -8.77
CA CYS A 120 1.34 11.72 -7.91
C CYS A 120 1.15 13.06 -8.64
N ASP A 121 1.59 13.20 -9.89
CA ASP A 121 1.38 14.42 -10.66
C ASP A 121 -0.11 14.58 -11.02
N PRO A 122 -0.73 15.74 -10.75
CA PRO A 122 -2.14 16.01 -11.09
C PRO A 122 -2.52 15.76 -12.55
N ALA A 123 -1.55 15.83 -13.49
CA ALA A 123 -1.76 15.46 -14.89
C ALA A 123 -2.27 14.02 -15.07
N TYR A 124 -1.97 13.12 -14.12
CA TYR A 124 -2.39 11.73 -14.12
C TYR A 124 -3.56 11.44 -13.17
N ALA A 125 -4.26 12.47 -12.68
CA ALA A 125 -5.37 12.32 -11.73
C ALA A 125 -6.47 11.36 -12.24
N ALA A 126 -6.68 11.27 -13.57
CA ALA A 126 -7.67 10.41 -14.20
C ALA A 126 -7.30 8.91 -14.19
N ILE A 127 -6.07 8.54 -13.84
CA ILE A 127 -5.67 7.14 -13.72
C ILE A 127 -6.48 6.45 -12.61
N SER A 128 -7.00 5.27 -12.92
CA SER A 128 -7.72 4.41 -11.97
C SER A 128 -6.84 4.01 -10.80
N GLY A 129 -7.37 3.99 -9.58
CA GLY A 129 -6.66 3.46 -8.40
C GLY A 129 -6.36 1.95 -8.46
N LYS A 130 -6.82 1.25 -9.50
CA LYS A 130 -6.44 -0.15 -9.79
C LYS A 130 -5.20 -0.25 -10.68
N PHE A 131 -4.83 0.83 -11.37
CA PHE A 131 -3.61 0.88 -12.17
C PHE A 131 -2.41 0.57 -11.29
N GLY A 132 -1.54 -0.33 -11.70
CA GLY A 132 -0.42 -0.80 -10.90
C GLY A 132 0.88 -0.89 -11.68
N VAL A 133 1.99 -0.59 -11.00
CA VAL A 133 3.34 -0.65 -11.58
C VAL A 133 4.17 -1.71 -10.84
N SER A 134 4.91 -2.55 -11.57
CA SER A 134 5.93 -3.44 -11.01
C SER A 134 7.34 -2.99 -11.38
N ILE A 135 8.25 -3.00 -10.41
CA ILE A 135 9.61 -2.47 -10.55
C ILE A 135 10.62 -3.50 -10.03
N ASP A 136 11.38 -4.11 -10.94
CA ASP A 136 12.38 -5.14 -10.63
C ASP A 136 13.57 -5.11 -11.61
N PRO A 137 14.25 -3.95 -11.76
CA PRO A 137 15.33 -3.77 -12.73
C PRO A 137 16.59 -4.61 -12.44
N ALA A 138 16.79 -5.06 -11.19
CA ALA A 138 17.93 -5.88 -10.82
C ALA A 138 17.81 -7.33 -11.35
N SER A 139 16.62 -7.90 -11.24
CA SER A 139 16.30 -9.27 -11.67
C SER A 139 14.78 -9.40 -11.82
N PRO A 140 14.27 -9.94 -12.93
CA PRO A 140 12.83 -9.97 -13.25
C PRO A 140 12.10 -11.05 -12.43
N VAL A 141 11.87 -10.79 -11.15
CA VAL A 141 11.23 -11.71 -10.19
C VAL A 141 9.73 -11.47 -10.02
N LEU A 142 9.19 -10.38 -10.57
CA LEU A 142 7.80 -9.97 -10.44
C LEU A 142 6.96 -10.32 -11.67
N GLN A 143 7.44 -11.15 -12.60
CA GLN A 143 6.74 -11.49 -13.84
C GLN A 143 5.36 -12.14 -13.62
N GLY A 144 5.20 -12.85 -12.49
CA GLY A 144 3.92 -13.42 -12.06
C GLY A 144 2.98 -12.42 -11.35
N VAL A 145 3.43 -11.20 -11.06
CA VAL A 145 2.62 -10.17 -10.40
C VAL A 145 1.88 -9.34 -11.45
N SER A 146 0.55 -9.23 -11.30
CA SER A 146 -0.28 -8.39 -12.17
C SER A 146 0.16 -6.93 -12.09
N ALA A 147 0.41 -6.30 -13.24
CA ALA A 147 0.72 -4.87 -13.34
C ALA A 147 0.32 -4.36 -14.74
N ASP A 148 -0.03 -3.09 -14.84
CA ASP A 148 -0.32 -2.40 -16.10
C ASP A 148 0.98 -1.92 -16.76
N ILE A 149 1.95 -1.51 -15.95
CA ILE A 149 3.31 -1.18 -16.40
C ILE A 149 4.32 -2.01 -15.60
N ARG A 150 5.30 -2.54 -16.32
CA ARG A 150 6.43 -3.30 -15.78
C ARG A 150 7.72 -2.61 -16.18
N ILE A 151 8.58 -2.37 -15.19
CA ILE A 151 9.89 -1.75 -15.39
C ILE A 151 10.97 -2.75 -15.01
N GLU A 152 11.63 -3.28 -16.03
CA GLU A 152 12.69 -4.28 -15.95
C GLU A 152 13.90 -3.77 -16.76
N ARG A 153 15.11 -4.21 -16.40
CA ARG A 153 16.31 -3.90 -17.18
C ARG A 153 16.38 -4.86 -18.36
N GLN A 154 16.69 -4.35 -19.55
CA GLN A 154 17.07 -5.21 -20.67
C GLN A 154 18.41 -5.88 -20.34
N GLY A 155 18.43 -7.21 -20.44
CA GLY A 155 19.63 -8.03 -20.28
C GLY A 155 20.65 -7.83 -21.38
#